data_AF-A0A354NXT4-F1
#
_entry.id   AF-A0A354NXT4-F1
#
_cell.length_a   1.000
_cell.length_b   1.000
_cell.length_c   1.000
_cell.angle_alpha   90.00
_cell.angle_beta   90.00
_cell.angle_gamma   90.00
#
_symmetry.space_group_name_H-M   'P 1'
#
loop_
_entity.id
_entity.type
_entity.pdbx_description
1 polymer ?
#
loop_
_entity_poly.entity_id
_entity_poly.type
_entity_poly.pdbx_seq_one_letter_code
_entity_poly.pdbx_strand_id
1 'polypeptide(L)'
;MYGQAMVAIPLFLIGSYIFEQPVYSAEPLFLLAIAYQGFVIAGFGFLGNAWLMKKYLPSTIGFFYFIQPVAGVVLAWLILGEDPGRGLIAGLILVCAGAIIFSSESIIKARRHDAQVSITD
;
A
#
# COMPACT_ATOMS: atom_id res chain seq x y z
N MET A 1 -10.47 -9.78 -8.10
CA MET A 1 -9.13 -9.36 -8.58
C MET A 1 -9.03 -9.39 -10.10
N TYR A 2 -9.28 -10.51 -10.78
CA TYR A 2 -9.24 -10.56 -12.24
C TYR A 2 -10.14 -9.51 -12.92
N GLY A 3 -11.34 -9.27 -12.39
CA GLY A 3 -12.24 -8.22 -12.90
C GLY A 3 -11.69 -6.79 -12.79
N GLN A 4 -10.86 -6.49 -11.78
CA GLN A 4 -10.24 -5.17 -11.66
C GLN A 4 -9.19 -4.96 -12.77
N ALA A 5 -8.36 -5.97 -13.04
CA ALA A 5 -7.35 -5.89 -14.10
C ALA A 5 -8.01 -5.78 -15.49
N MET A 6 -9.07 -6.54 -15.75
CA MET A 6 -9.80 -6.49 -17.02
C MET A 6 -10.42 -5.12 -17.32
N VAL A 7 -10.81 -4.37 -16.29
CA VAL A 7 -11.35 -3.01 -16.45
C VAL A 7 -10.23 -1.96 -16.45
N ALA A 8 -9.24 -2.11 -15.56
CA ALA A 8 -8.16 -1.16 -15.40
C ALA A 8 -7.24 -1.10 -16.63
N ILE A 9 -6.86 -2.24 -17.20
CA ILE A 9 -5.95 -2.30 -18.36
C ILE A 9 -6.46 -1.47 -19.55
N PRO A 10 -7.69 -1.70 -20.08
CA PRO A 10 -8.19 -0.90 -21.20
C PRO A 10 -8.40 0.57 -20.81
N LEU A 11 -8.83 0.85 -19.58
CA LEU A 11 -9.03 2.22 -19.09
C LEU A 11 -7.70 2.99 -19.05
N PHE A 12 -6.63 2.39 -18.51
CA PHE A 12 -5.31 3.01 -18.45
C PHE A 12 -4.66 3.12 -19.83
N LEU A 13 -4.89 2.15 -20.74
CA LEU A 13 -4.43 2.27 -22.13
C LEU A 13 -5.07 3.46 -22.83
N ILE A 14 -6.40 3.61 -22.74
CA ILE A 14 -7.10 4.76 -23.32
C ILE A 14 -6.63 6.06 -22.69
N GLY A 15 -6.49 6.08 -21.35
CA GLY A 15 -5.97 7.25 -20.62
C GLY A 15 -4.56 7.65 -21.08
N SER A 16 -3.65 6.69 -21.28
CA SER A 16 -2.30 6.95 -21.76
C SER A 16 -2.30 7.64 -23.13
N TYR A 17 -3.16 7.23 -24.06
CA TYR A 17 -3.28 7.91 -25.37
C TYR A 17 -3.88 9.31 -25.32
N ILE A 18 -4.67 9.63 -24.28
CA ILE A 18 -5.30 10.95 -24.11
C ILE A 18 -4.36 11.92 -23.40
N PHE A 19 -3.65 11.47 -22.36
CA PHE A 19 -2.89 12.33 -21.46
C PHE A 19 -1.38 12.31 -21.68
N GLU A 20 -0.84 11.27 -22.30
CA GLU A 20 0.61 11.08 -22.47
C GLU A 20 0.99 10.88 -23.94
N GLN A 21 2.27 11.08 -24.24
CA GLN A 21 2.85 10.65 -25.51
C GLN A 21 3.56 9.31 -25.26
N PRO A 22 2.97 8.16 -25.60
CA PRO A 22 3.56 6.87 -25.29
C PRO A 22 4.88 6.69 -26.05
N VAL A 23 5.99 6.75 -25.31
CA VAL A 23 7.32 6.44 -25.82
C VAL A 23 7.58 4.97 -25.57
N TYR A 24 7.65 4.19 -26.65
CA TYR A 24 8.00 2.78 -26.57
C TYR A 24 9.51 2.63 -26.65
N SER A 25 10.12 2.23 -25.54
CA SER A 25 11.54 1.85 -25.49
C SER A 25 11.68 0.34 -25.35
N ALA A 26 12.52 -0.26 -26.18
CA ALA A 26 12.92 -1.67 -26.07
C ALA A 26 14.24 -1.83 -25.28
N GLU A 27 14.65 -0.79 -24.54
CA GLU A 27 15.86 -0.84 -23.73
C GLU A 27 15.76 -1.96 -22.68
N PRO A 28 16.76 -2.85 -22.57
CA PRO A 28 16.71 -3.98 -21.64
C PRO A 28 16.49 -3.56 -20.18
N LEU A 29 17.09 -2.44 -19.76
CA LEU A 29 16.93 -1.91 -18.41
C LEU A 29 15.50 -1.45 -18.13
N PHE A 30 14.86 -0.80 -19.10
CA PHE A 30 13.48 -0.37 -19.02
C PHE A 30 12.53 -1.57 -18.91
N LEU A 31 12.73 -2.59 -19.75
CA LEU A 31 11.96 -3.83 -19.70
C LEU A 31 12.14 -4.56 -18.36
N LEU A 32 13.36 -4.58 -17.83
CA LEU A 32 13.64 -5.18 -16.52
C LEU A 32 12.96 -4.39 -15.38
N ALA A 33 12.96 -3.06 -15.45
CA ALA A 33 12.26 -2.22 -14.48
C ALA A 33 10.75 -2.45 -14.50
N ILE A 34 10.14 -2.55 -15.69
CA ILE A 34 8.71 -2.92 -15.83
C ILE A 34 8.46 -4.32 -15.28
N ALA A 35 9.32 -5.29 -15.59
CA ALA A 35 9.19 -6.65 -15.07
C ALA A 35 9.27 -6.68 -13.54
N TYR A 36 10.20 -5.93 -12.95
CA TYR A 36 10.31 -5.81 -11.49
C TYR A 36 9.05 -5.19 -10.87
N GLN A 37 8.54 -4.09 -11.44
CA GLN A 37 7.30 -3.47 -10.99
C GLN A 37 6.09 -4.42 -11.08
N GLY A 38 5.97 -5.15 -12.20
CA GLY A 38 4.85 -6.06 -12.43
C GLY A 38 4.88 -7.32 -11.57
N PHE A 39 6.01 -8.05 -11.59
CA PHE A 39 6.11 -9.34 -10.89
C PHE A 39 6.38 -9.17 -9.40
N VAL A 40 7.35 -8.32 -9.04
CA VAL A 40 7.81 -8.20 -7.65
C VAL A 40 6.88 -7.28 -6.87
N ILE A 41 6.70 -6.04 -7.32
CA ILE A 41 5.94 -5.06 -6.55
C ILE A 41 4.44 -5.34 -6.63
N ALA A 42 3.85 -5.30 -7.83
CA ALA A 42 2.42 -5.49 -8.01
C ALA A 42 2.02 -6.95 -7.74
N GLY A 43 2.72 -7.93 -8.32
CA GLY A 43 2.42 -9.35 -8.16
C GLY A 43 2.38 -9.77 -6.69
N PHE A 44 3.51 -9.69 -5.97
CA PHE A 44 3.53 -10.06 -4.55
C PHE A 44 2.67 -9.13 -3.69
N GLY A 45 2.62 -7.83 -3.99
CA GLY A 45 1.79 -6.88 -3.24
C GLY A 45 0.30 -7.25 -3.28
N PHE A 46 -0.23 -7.55 -4.47
CA PHE A 46 -1.62 -7.98 -4.63
C PHE A 46 -1.85 -9.38 -4.08
N LEU A 47 -0.98 -10.36 -4.33
CA LEU A 47 -1.13 -11.71 -3.79
C LEU A 47 -1.12 -11.71 -2.26
N GLY A 48 -0.16 -10.99 -1.66
CA GLY A 48 -0.05 -10.79 -0.23
C GLY A 48 -1.29 -10.12 0.35
N ASN A 49 -1.75 -9.03 -0.27
CA ASN A 49 -2.98 -8.36 0.17
C ASN A 49 -4.22 -9.26 0.04
N ALA A 50 -4.36 -9.99 -1.06
CA ALA A 50 -5.48 -10.92 -1.26
C ALA A 50 -5.49 -12.05 -0.22
N TRP A 51 -4.31 -12.58 0.10
CA TRP A 51 -4.14 -13.59 1.14
C TRP A 51 -4.47 -13.01 2.52
N LEU A 52 -4.02 -11.79 2.81
CA LEU A 52 -4.27 -11.12 4.08
C LEU A 52 -5.76 -10.84 4.26
N MET A 53 -6.46 -10.37 3.22
CA MET A 53 -7.92 -10.13 3.25
C MET A 53 -8.75 -11.39 3.44
N LYS A 54 -8.22 -12.57 3.11
CA LYS A 54 -8.88 -13.85 3.40
C LYS A 54 -8.73 -14.26 4.87
N LYS A 55 -7.69 -13.79 5.56
CA LYS A 55 -7.32 -14.25 6.91
C LYS A 55 -7.58 -13.21 8.01
N TYR A 56 -7.59 -11.93 7.66
CA TYR A 56 -7.75 -10.80 8.58
C TYR A 56 -8.85 -9.86 8.12
N LEU A 57 -9.49 -9.19 9.08
CA LEU A 57 -10.48 -8.15 8.78
C LEU A 57 -9.83 -7.00 7.99
N PRO A 58 -10.53 -6.39 7.01
CA PRO A 58 -10.01 -5.28 6.23
C PRO A 58 -9.48 -4.10 7.08
N SER A 59 -10.10 -3.86 8.25
CA SER A 59 -9.68 -2.84 9.21
C SER A 59 -8.28 -3.10 9.80
N THR A 60 -7.95 -4.37 10.07
CA THR A 60 -6.62 -4.76 10.57
C THR A 60 -5.55 -4.64 9.49
N ILE A 61 -5.91 -4.89 8.24
CA ILE A 61 -5.01 -4.77 7.07
C ILE A 61 -4.70 -3.29 6.78
N GLY A 62 -5.67 -2.41 6.99
CA GLY A 62 -5.50 -0.96 6.89
C GLY A 62 -4.31 -0.43 7.69
N PHE A 63 -4.06 -1.00 8.87
CA PHE A 63 -2.93 -0.61 9.72
C PHE A 63 -1.57 -0.88 9.04
N PHE A 64 -1.42 -2.00 8.34
CA PHE A 64 -0.15 -2.35 7.66
C PHE A 64 0.20 -1.37 6.54
N TYR A 65 -0.79 -0.69 5.95
CA TYR A 65 -0.52 0.33 4.93
C TYR A 65 0.18 1.56 5.50
N PHE A 66 0.02 1.88 6.79
CA PHE A 66 0.75 2.98 7.41
C PHE A 66 2.26 2.69 7.59
N ILE A 67 2.69 1.43 7.49
CA ILE A 67 4.10 1.07 7.52
C ILE A 67 4.79 1.40 6.18
N GLN A 68 4.05 1.37 5.06
CA GLN A 68 4.60 1.60 3.72
C GLN A 68 5.40 2.91 3.59
N PRO A 69 4.90 4.09 4.03
CA PRO A 69 5.67 5.33 3.95
C PRO A 69 6.94 5.29 4.80
N VAL A 70 6.90 4.66 5.99
CA VAL A 70 8.09 4.48 6.85
C VAL A 70 9.12 3.60 6.17
N ALA A 71 8.69 2.44 5.66
CA ALA A 71 9.55 1.54 4.92
C ALA A 71 10.13 2.21 3.67
N GLY A 72 9.34 3.00 2.95
CA GLY A 72 9.78 3.76 1.77
C GLY A 72 10.91 4.73 2.11
N VAL A 73 10.75 5.56 3.15
CA VAL A 73 11.79 6.51 3.57
C VAL A 73 13.05 5.80 4.06
N VAL A 74 12.90 4.73 4.85
CA VAL A 74 14.05 3.95 5.35
C VAL A 74 14.81 3.27 4.21
N LEU A 75 14.10 2.67 3.25
CA LEU A 75 14.72 2.04 2.10
C LEU A 75 15.37 3.06 1.16
N ALA A 76 14.77 4.23 0.96
CA ALA A 76 15.39 5.31 0.20
C ALA A 76 16.70 5.78 0.87
N TRP A 77 16.68 5.96 2.19
CA TRP A 77 17.89 6.34 2.93
C TRP A 77 18.99 5.27 2.86
N LEU A 78 18.63 3.99 3.05
CA LEU A 78 19.60 2.90 3.08
C LEU A 78 20.11 2.47 1.70
N ILE A 79 19.23 2.40 0.70
CA ILE A 79 19.56 1.86 -0.63
C ILE A 79 20.03 2.97 -1.57
N LEU A 80 19.35 4.12 -1.58
CA LEU A 80 19.69 5.23 -2.46
C LEU A 80 20.67 6.21 -1.79
N GLY A 81 20.88 6.13 -0.47
CA GLY A 81 21.75 7.03 0.26
C GLY A 81 21.17 8.43 0.44
N GLU A 82 19.85 8.59 0.27
CA GLU A 82 19.18 9.88 0.37
C GLU A 82 19.00 10.27 1.84
N ASP A 83 19.59 11.39 2.26
CA ASP A 83 19.40 11.87 3.62
C ASP A 83 17.98 12.41 3.81
N PRO A 84 17.16 11.82 4.71
CA PRO A 84 15.80 12.28 4.92
C PRO A 84 15.82 13.68 5.54
N GLY A 85 15.43 14.67 4.75
CA GLY A 85 15.35 16.05 5.21
C GLY A 85 14.43 16.21 6.43
N ARG A 86 14.67 17.25 7.23
CA ARG A 86 13.93 17.50 8.49
C ARG A 86 12.41 17.54 8.32
N GLY A 87 11.93 18.08 7.19
CA GLY A 87 10.50 18.12 6.85
C GLY A 87 9.91 16.73 6.59
N LEU A 88 10.68 15.84 5.93
CA LEU A 88 10.25 14.46 5.68
C LEU A 88 10.15 13.67 6.98
N ILE A 89 11.10 13.86 7.89
CA ILE A 89 11.07 13.25 9.23
C ILE A 89 9.84 13.74 10.01
N ALA A 90 9.54 15.03 9.97
CA ALA A 90 8.35 15.58 10.62
C ALA A 90 7.05 15.00 10.03
N GLY A 91 6.96 14.89 8.70
CA GLY A 91 5.85 14.22 8.02
C GLY A 91 5.72 12.76 8.42
N LEU A 92 6.85 12.04 8.56
CA LEU A 92 6.88 10.65 8.98
C LEU A 92 6.33 10.47 10.40
N ILE A 93 6.68 11.37 11.32
CA ILE A 93 6.14 11.39 12.69
C ILE A 93 4.62 11.59 12.65
N LEU A 94 4.10 12.51 11.82
CA LEU A 94 2.67 12.73 11.67
C LEU A 94 1.94 11.49 11.14
N VAL A 95 2.50 10.80 10.16
CA VAL A 95 1.94 9.54 9.64
C VAL A 95 1.90 8.47 10.72
N CYS A 96 2.98 8.30 11.49
CA CYS A 96 3.02 7.37 12.62
C CYS A 96 1.97 7.73 13.68
N ALA A 97 1.82 9.02 14.00
CA ALA A 97 0.81 9.47 14.96
C ALA A 97 -0.63 9.15 14.47
N GLY A 98 -0.92 9.43 13.20
CA GLY A 98 -2.22 9.09 12.59
C GLY A 98 -2.51 7.59 12.60
N ALA A 99 -1.50 6.76 12.32
CA ALA A 99 -1.62 5.31 12.34
C ALA A 99 -1.97 4.76 13.74
N ILE A 100 -1.34 5.31 14.80
CA ILE A 100 -1.61 4.94 16.19
C ILE A 100 -3.04 5.31 16.57
N ILE A 101 -3.47 6.53 16.24
CA ILE A 101 -4.84 7.00 16.53
C ILE A 101 -5.86 6.08 15.84
N PHE A 102 -5.69 5.81 14.55
CA PHE A 102 -6.59 4.93 13.81
C PHE A 102 -6.64 3.51 14.37
N SER A 103 -5.48 2.95 14.73
CA SER A 103 -5.40 1.61 15.34
C SER A 103 -6.15 1.54 16.66
N SER A 104 -6.02 2.56 17.51
CA SER A 104 -6.66 2.61 18.83
C SER A 104 -8.18 2.54 18.76
N GLU A 105 -8.80 3.20 17.77
CA GLU A 105 -10.25 3.19 17.59
C GLU A 105 -10.79 1.81 17.21
N SER A 106 -10.05 1.08 16.36
CA SER A 106 -10.42 -0.28 15.94
C SER A 106 -10.40 -1.27 17.11
N ILE A 107 -9.43 -1.14 18.03
CA ILE A 107 -9.31 -1.99 19.23
C ILE A 107 -10.41 -1.67 20.25
N ILE A 108 -10.71 -0.38 20.45
CA ILE A 108 -11.76 0.06 21.38
C ILE A 108 -13.14 -0.45 20.94
N LYS A 109 -13.42 -0.40 19.64
CA LYS A 109 -14.70 -0.84 19.08
C LYS A 109 -14.89 -2.36 19.18
N ALA A 110 -13.82 -3.13 18.97
CA ALA A 110 -13.83 -4.59 19.17
C ALA A 110 -14.10 -4.96 20.64
N ARG A 111 -13.41 -4.32 21.60
CA ARG A 111 -13.62 -4.57 23.04
C ARG A 111 -15.03 -4.24 23.53
N ARG A 112 -15.67 -3.20 22.96
CA ARG A 112 -17.05 -2.85 23.30
C ARG A 112 -18.07 -3.88 22.81
N HIS A 113 -17.83 -4.49 21.66
CA HIS A 113 -18.70 -5.54 21.12
C HIS A 113 -18.67 -6.80 22.00
N ASP A 114 -17.48 -7.27 22.39
CA ASP A 114 -17.33 -8.45 23.25
C ASP A 114 -17.95 -8.24 24.65
N ALA A 115 -17.81 -7.03 25.21
CA ALA A 115 -18.40 -6.68 26.49
C ALA A 115 -19.94 -6.61 26.45
N GLN A 116 -20.56 -6.26 25.31
CA GLN A 116 -22.01 -6.27 25.18
C GLN A 116 -22.57 -7.69 25.07
N VAL A 117 -21.89 -8.58 24.33
CA VAL A 117 -22.32 -9.98 24.15
C VAL A 117 -22.34 -10.73 25.49
N SER A 118 -21.31 -10.54 26.33
CA SER A 118 -21.21 -11.19 27.65
C SER A 118 -22.23 -10.71 28.69
N ILE A 119 -22.91 -9.58 28.47
CA ILE A 119 -23.94 -9.05 29.39
C ILE A 119 -25.34 -9.59 29.03
N THR A 120 -25.52 -10.07 27.80
CA THR A 120 -26.79 -10.60 27.28
C THR A 120 -26.95 -12.12 27.38
N ASP A 121 -25.90 -12.83 27.79
CA ASP A 121 -25.88 -14.26 28.12
C ASP A 121 -26.03 -14.48 29.64
#